data_AF-A0A2D9J0H4-F1
#
_entry.id   AF-A0A2D9J0H4-F1
#
_cell.length_a   1.000
_cell.length_b   1.000
_cell.length_c   1.000
_cell.angle_alpha   90.00
_cell.angle_beta   90.00
_cell.angle_gamma   90.00
#
_symmetry.space_group_name_H-M   'P 1'
#
loop_
_entity.id
_entity.type
_entity.pdbx_description
1 polymer ?
#
loop_
_entity_poly.entity_id
_entity_poly.type
_entity_poly.pdbx_seq_one_letter_code
_entity_poly.pdbx_strand_id
1 'polypeptide(L)'
;MIPTRSLLSFTLCMSLLTACGGGGGGGGSSVPPTVVTPDTTAPVITLNGEASVQINEGEAYEEQGATAQDNVDGSVDVVVSGEVGSEPGVYTITYTATDGAGNSSQITREVTVLAVDTSPPVITLLGEDSVEITTEQTFNDPGATATDDTDGTVDVVVSGAVGSEPGVYTLTYTATDAAGNSSQVTRTVTVVATQFDLFSASATEIVEAMTLAQKVGQMIQPEIAYITPEEITEYGIGSVLNGGGSHPNGNRAATPEEWLAYARSLRAASLETSASSLGVPIIWGTDAVHGHNNVRGATIFPHNIGLGAINDPQLIQEIAVATAREVAATGIDWTFAPTLAQAKDYRWGRTYESYSDDPDLVEAYGRAMVEGIEGEGLAATAKHFIGDGGTTAGRDQGNTELSTADLLAQHGSGYIGAFDAAVDTVMATFNSVNGVKVHGSKSLLTDVLREQLGFDGMVISDWNGVGQVLGCSDTSCAQAINAGIDMVMVPTQWRAFRNNLINQVETNQVSEARIDEAVTRI
;
A
#
# COMPACT_ATOMS: atom_id res chain seq x y z
N MET A 1 -6.45 41.93 -46.01
CA MET A 1 -7.89 42.25 -46.11
C MET A 1 -8.22 43.07 -44.86
N ILE A 2 -8.34 44.41 -44.89
CA ILE A 2 -9.43 45.24 -45.46
C ILE A 2 -10.79 44.72 -44.98
N PRO A 3 -11.62 45.55 -44.30
CA PRO A 3 -12.23 46.80 -44.83
C PRO A 3 -12.07 48.04 -43.93
N THR A 4 -11.83 49.28 -44.36
CA THR A 4 -12.48 50.25 -45.30
C THR A 4 -13.90 50.71 -44.95
N ARG A 5 -14.04 52.00 -44.58
CA ARG A 5 -14.91 53.10 -45.11
C ARG A 5 -15.20 54.12 -43.98
N SER A 6 -14.78 55.38 -44.01
CA SER A 6 -15.05 56.54 -44.91
C SER A 6 -16.41 57.25 -44.67
N LEU A 7 -16.35 58.60 -44.68
CA LEU A 7 -17.35 59.69 -44.88
C LEU A 7 -17.58 60.58 -43.64
N LEU A 8 -17.12 61.85 -43.53
CA LEU A 8 -17.34 63.12 -44.27
C LEU A 8 -18.79 63.67 -44.28
N SER A 9 -19.03 64.77 -43.55
CA SER A 9 -19.77 66.00 -43.97
C SER A 9 -19.85 66.97 -42.78
N PHE A 10 -19.28 68.18 -42.82
CA PHE A 10 -19.82 69.44 -43.37
C PHE A 10 -21.15 69.90 -42.76
N THR A 11 -21.13 71.03 -42.03
CA THR A 11 -22.26 71.98 -41.95
C THR A 11 -21.71 73.40 -41.74
N LEU A 12 -22.22 74.34 -42.52
CA LEU A 12 -21.89 75.76 -42.63
C LEU A 12 -23.15 76.58 -42.29
N CYS A 13 -23.03 77.70 -41.55
CA CYS A 13 -23.93 78.87 -41.60
C CYS A 13 -23.27 80.03 -40.80
N MET A 14 -22.78 81.13 -41.40
CA MET A 14 -23.47 82.42 -41.69
C MET A 14 -24.26 83.01 -40.50
N SER A 15 -24.25 84.29 -40.11
CA SER A 15 -23.47 85.53 -40.37
C SER A 15 -24.19 86.72 -39.66
N LEU A 16 -23.54 87.89 -39.56
CA LEU A 16 -24.04 89.29 -39.43
C LEU A 16 -23.99 90.09 -38.09
N LEU A 17 -23.19 91.18 -38.16
CA LEU A 17 -23.41 92.62 -37.80
C LEU A 17 -23.28 93.13 -36.34
N THR A 18 -22.21 93.93 -36.02
CA THR A 18 -22.08 95.42 -35.92
C THR A 18 -22.77 96.08 -34.72
N ALA A 19 -22.33 97.19 -34.09
CA ALA A 19 -21.14 98.05 -34.06
C ALA A 19 -21.40 99.17 -33.01
N CYS A 20 -20.35 99.84 -32.52
CA CYS A 20 -20.23 101.26 -32.08
C CYS A 20 -19.18 101.34 -30.95
N GLY A 21 -18.19 102.23 -30.93
CA GLY A 21 -18.06 103.52 -31.59
C GLY A 21 -17.87 104.59 -30.50
N GLY A 22 -16.68 105.19 -30.40
CA GLY A 22 -16.39 106.30 -29.49
C GLY A 22 -15.43 107.31 -30.13
N GLY A 23 -15.76 108.61 -29.98
CA GLY A 23 -14.96 109.85 -30.07
C GLY A 23 -13.96 110.01 -31.24
N GLY A 24 -14.02 111.01 -32.13
CA GLY A 24 -14.06 112.47 -31.89
C GLY A 24 -12.73 112.96 -31.29
N GLY A 25 -11.87 113.81 -31.90
CA GLY A 25 -11.77 114.48 -33.18
C GLY A 25 -10.58 115.47 -33.12
N GLY A 26 -10.01 115.86 -34.27
CA GLY A 26 -9.31 117.14 -34.44
C GLY A 26 -7.76 117.15 -34.53
N GLY A 27 -7.25 117.63 -35.67
CA GLY A 27 -6.23 118.71 -35.66
C GLY A 27 -4.76 118.39 -35.98
N GLY A 28 -4.44 118.24 -37.27
CA GLY A 28 -3.36 118.95 -37.99
C GLY A 28 -1.94 119.18 -37.41
N SER A 29 -0.97 118.57 -38.10
CA SER A 29 0.27 119.16 -38.65
C SER A 29 1.63 118.86 -37.99
N SER A 30 2.48 118.22 -38.80
CA SER A 30 3.91 118.49 -39.05
C SER A 30 4.99 117.49 -38.55
N VAL A 31 5.83 117.11 -39.53
CA VAL A 31 7.18 116.50 -39.51
C VAL A 31 7.27 114.96 -39.31
N PRO A 32 7.91 114.19 -40.23
CA PRO A 32 7.97 112.74 -40.15
C PRO A 32 9.19 112.26 -39.33
N PRO A 33 9.03 111.32 -38.40
CA PRO A 33 10.12 110.48 -37.90
C PRO A 33 10.04 109.08 -38.51
N THR A 34 11.19 108.45 -38.58
CA THR A 34 11.47 107.10 -39.10
C THR A 34 10.49 106.05 -38.56
N VAL A 35 9.75 105.38 -39.45
CA VAL A 35 8.88 104.26 -39.10
C VAL A 35 9.75 103.05 -38.74
N VAL A 36 9.85 102.73 -37.45
CA VAL A 36 10.25 101.41 -36.98
C VAL A 36 8.98 100.57 -36.98
N THR A 37 8.93 99.48 -37.74
CA THR A 37 7.80 98.55 -37.73
C THR A 37 7.61 97.99 -36.32
N PRO A 38 6.40 98.01 -35.74
CA PRO A 38 6.17 97.42 -34.43
C PRO A 38 6.48 95.92 -34.48
N ASP A 39 7.21 95.42 -33.49
CA ASP A 39 7.48 93.99 -33.37
C ASP A 39 6.21 93.25 -32.96
N THR A 40 5.90 92.18 -33.70
CA THR A 40 4.69 91.37 -33.54
C THR A 40 4.98 89.88 -33.46
N THR A 41 6.25 89.48 -33.37
CA THR A 41 6.65 88.07 -33.37
C THR A 41 6.94 87.65 -31.95
N ALA A 42 6.39 86.52 -31.51
CA ALA A 42 6.69 86.00 -30.18
C ALA A 42 8.03 85.25 -30.16
N PRO A 43 8.73 85.18 -29.00
CA PRO A 43 9.95 84.39 -28.86
C PRO A 43 9.73 82.91 -29.21
N VAL A 44 10.76 82.23 -29.69
CA VAL A 44 10.76 80.77 -29.88
C VAL A 44 11.45 80.10 -28.70
N ILE A 45 10.70 79.27 -27.95
CA ILE A 45 11.23 78.54 -26.79
C ILE A 45 11.74 77.16 -27.22
N THR A 46 12.92 76.79 -26.74
CA THR A 46 13.53 75.46 -26.88
C THR A 46 13.76 74.85 -25.50
N LEU A 47 13.14 73.70 -25.22
CA LEU A 47 13.33 72.96 -23.96
C LEU A 47 14.76 72.42 -23.85
N ASN A 48 15.34 72.46 -22.65
CA ASN A 48 16.56 71.71 -22.36
C ASN A 48 16.18 70.27 -22.01
N GLY A 49 16.50 69.31 -22.86
CA GLY A 49 16.11 67.91 -22.68
C GLY A 49 14.73 67.58 -23.24
N GLU A 50 14.20 66.42 -22.88
CA GLU A 50 12.98 65.87 -23.50
C GLU A 50 11.72 66.66 -23.11
N ALA A 51 10.72 66.63 -23.99
CA ALA A 51 9.40 67.22 -23.72
C ALA A 51 8.53 66.32 -22.81
N SER A 52 8.94 65.07 -22.59
CA SER A 52 8.29 64.09 -21.73
C SER A 52 9.34 63.42 -20.83
N VAL A 53 9.07 63.37 -19.52
CA VAL A 53 9.93 62.71 -18.51
C VAL A 53 9.07 61.77 -17.68
N GLN A 54 9.59 60.58 -17.36
CA GLN A 54 8.94 59.62 -16.46
C GLN A 54 9.79 59.42 -15.21
N ILE A 55 9.15 59.40 -14.05
CA ILE A 55 9.76 59.11 -12.75
C ILE A 55 8.84 58.19 -11.95
N ASN A 56 9.36 57.46 -10.97
CA ASN A 56 8.54 56.65 -10.07
C ASN A 56 8.02 57.47 -8.89
N GLU A 57 6.91 57.03 -8.30
CA GLU A 57 6.37 57.59 -7.06
C GLU A 57 7.46 57.65 -5.97
N GLY A 58 7.65 58.84 -5.39
CA GLY A 58 8.69 59.11 -4.41
C GLY A 58 10.04 59.59 -4.96
N GLU A 59 10.26 59.55 -6.29
CA GLU A 59 11.41 60.19 -6.93
C GLU A 59 11.18 61.71 -7.09
N ALA A 60 12.22 62.51 -6.84
CA ALA A 60 12.16 63.95 -7.04
C ALA A 60 12.42 64.31 -8.51
N TYR A 61 11.54 65.09 -9.12
CA TYR A 61 11.77 65.66 -10.45
C TYR A 61 12.77 66.82 -10.39
N GLU A 62 13.86 66.72 -11.14
CA GLU A 62 14.82 67.82 -11.34
C GLU A 62 14.45 68.65 -12.59
N GLU A 63 14.19 69.93 -12.39
CA GLU A 63 13.80 70.86 -13.45
C GLU A 63 14.98 71.20 -14.37
N GLN A 64 14.82 70.94 -15.69
CA GLN A 64 15.91 71.01 -16.68
C GLN A 64 16.02 72.36 -17.40
N GLY A 65 15.00 73.21 -17.31
CA GLY A 65 14.91 74.55 -17.89
C GLY A 65 14.58 74.58 -19.39
N ALA A 66 14.55 75.80 -19.94
CA ALA A 66 14.42 76.06 -21.36
C ALA A 66 15.11 77.38 -21.73
N THR A 67 15.38 77.60 -23.02
CA THR A 67 15.93 78.85 -23.55
C THR A 67 14.96 79.46 -24.56
N ALA A 68 14.96 80.79 -24.73
CA ALA A 68 14.13 81.46 -25.73
C ALA A 68 14.94 82.48 -26.55
N GLN A 69 14.62 82.55 -27.84
CA GLN A 69 15.22 83.49 -28.79
C GLN A 69 14.13 84.24 -29.54
N ASP A 70 14.31 85.54 -29.67
CA ASP A 70 13.45 86.45 -30.43
C ASP A 70 14.23 87.13 -31.57
N ASN A 71 13.54 87.50 -32.65
CA ASN A 71 14.17 88.09 -33.84
C ASN A 71 14.57 89.57 -33.68
N VAL A 72 14.08 90.28 -32.67
CA VAL A 72 14.43 91.67 -32.35
C VAL A 72 15.18 91.76 -31.03
N ASP A 73 14.70 91.09 -29.98
CA ASP A 73 15.26 91.18 -28.61
C ASP A 73 16.40 90.18 -28.33
N GLY A 74 16.63 89.22 -29.23
CA GLY A 74 17.65 88.20 -29.06
C GLY A 74 17.30 87.22 -27.95
N SER A 75 18.16 87.04 -26.94
CA SER A 75 17.89 86.11 -25.84
C SER A 75 16.81 86.68 -24.91
N VAL A 76 15.74 85.91 -24.70
CA VAL A 76 14.62 86.28 -23.83
C VAL A 76 14.58 85.34 -22.62
N ASP A 77 14.34 85.90 -21.42
CA ASP A 77 14.21 85.12 -20.20
C ASP A 77 12.97 84.21 -20.25
N VAL A 78 13.12 82.98 -19.76
CA VAL A 78 12.03 82.01 -19.66
C VAL A 78 11.55 81.91 -18.23
N VAL A 79 10.25 82.14 -18.03
CA VAL A 79 9.58 81.94 -16.75
C VAL A 79 8.98 80.53 -16.72
N VAL A 80 9.37 79.75 -15.71
CA VAL A 80 8.87 78.38 -15.47
C VAL A 80 7.72 78.43 -14.46
N SER A 81 6.62 77.74 -14.74
CA SER A 81 5.50 77.57 -13.82
C SER A 81 4.93 76.15 -13.86
N GLY A 82 4.41 75.69 -12.73
CA GLY A 82 3.98 74.29 -12.53
C GLY A 82 4.88 73.58 -11.51
N GLU A 83 4.35 72.53 -10.89
CA GLU A 83 5.06 71.70 -9.91
C GLU A 83 4.72 70.23 -10.19
N VAL A 84 5.68 69.33 -9.97
CA VAL A 84 5.46 67.87 -10.02
C VAL A 84 5.19 67.40 -8.60
N GLY A 85 4.02 66.82 -8.37
CA GLY A 85 3.63 66.26 -7.07
C GLY A 85 4.26 64.90 -6.81
N SER A 86 4.09 64.38 -5.59
CA SER A 86 4.60 63.07 -5.19
C SER A 86 3.69 61.89 -5.54
N GLU A 87 2.44 62.16 -5.93
CA GLU A 87 1.44 61.13 -6.22
C GLU A 87 1.53 60.68 -7.69
N PRO A 88 1.13 59.44 -8.03
CA PRO A 88 1.05 59.00 -9.41
C PRO A 88 0.12 59.89 -10.25
N GLY A 89 0.60 60.32 -11.42
CA GLY A 89 -0.16 61.23 -12.27
C GLY A 89 0.68 61.94 -13.32
N VAL A 90 -0.01 62.70 -14.18
CA VAL A 90 0.63 63.50 -15.22
C VAL A 90 0.65 64.96 -14.76
N TYR A 91 1.84 65.53 -14.68
CA TYR A 91 2.11 66.89 -14.29
C TYR A 91 2.62 67.69 -15.49
N THR A 92 2.26 68.97 -15.57
CA THR A 92 2.65 69.84 -16.68
C THR A 92 3.46 71.01 -16.17
N ILE A 93 4.69 71.15 -16.66
CA ILE A 93 5.54 72.32 -16.46
C ILE A 93 5.44 73.21 -17.69
N THR A 94 5.10 74.48 -17.49
CA THR A 94 4.91 75.48 -18.55
C THR A 94 6.06 76.47 -18.56
N TYR A 95 6.62 76.69 -19.74
CA TYR A 95 7.69 77.63 -19.98
C TYR A 95 7.12 78.78 -20.79
N THR A 96 7.19 80.00 -20.26
CA THR A 96 6.66 81.20 -20.91
C THR A 96 7.80 82.18 -21.16
N ALA A 97 7.96 82.63 -22.40
CA ALA A 97 8.85 83.72 -22.75
C ALA A 97 8.02 84.89 -23.28
N THR A 98 8.33 86.12 -22.85
CA THR A 98 7.66 87.34 -23.30
C THR A 98 8.72 88.37 -23.63
N ASP A 99 8.68 88.89 -24.85
CA ASP A 99 9.64 89.86 -25.36
C ASP A 99 9.41 91.28 -24.79
N GLY A 100 10.25 92.25 -25.18
CA GLY A 100 10.14 93.64 -24.75
C GLY A 100 8.93 94.40 -25.35
N ALA A 101 8.35 93.88 -26.45
CA ALA A 101 7.16 94.41 -27.11
C ALA A 101 5.84 93.84 -26.55
N GLY A 102 5.91 92.79 -25.73
CA GLY A 102 4.80 92.11 -25.08
C GLY A 102 4.25 90.90 -25.84
N ASN A 103 4.92 90.42 -26.90
CA ASN A 103 4.53 89.17 -27.55
C ASN A 103 5.03 87.97 -26.71
N SER A 104 4.17 86.96 -26.54
CA SER A 104 4.48 85.80 -25.69
C SER A 104 4.24 84.48 -26.39
N SER A 105 5.05 83.49 -26.03
CA SER A 105 4.89 82.10 -26.44
C SER A 105 5.01 81.17 -25.24
N GLN A 106 4.46 79.96 -25.38
CA GLN A 106 4.50 78.92 -24.36
C GLN A 106 4.83 77.58 -24.98
N ILE A 107 5.60 76.78 -24.24
CA ILE A 107 5.80 75.35 -24.49
C ILE A 107 5.69 74.63 -23.15
N THR A 108 5.28 73.36 -23.17
CA THR A 108 5.09 72.55 -21.97
C THR A 108 5.99 71.32 -21.97
N ARG A 109 6.45 70.93 -20.78
CA ARG A 109 6.96 69.58 -20.50
C ARG A 109 5.91 68.80 -19.72
N GLU A 110 5.75 67.55 -20.10
CA GLU A 110 4.95 66.58 -19.38
C GLU A 110 5.84 65.72 -18.49
N VAL A 111 5.52 65.60 -17.20
CA VAL A 111 6.18 64.70 -16.27
C VAL A 111 5.16 63.69 -15.76
N THR A 112 5.38 62.41 -16.05
CA THR A 112 4.51 61.33 -15.56
C THR A 112 5.17 60.67 -14.35
N VAL A 113 4.49 60.71 -13.21
CA VAL A 113 4.83 59.95 -12.01
C VAL A 113 4.10 58.60 -12.07
N LEU A 114 4.85 57.50 -12.13
CA LEU A 114 4.33 56.15 -12.19
C LEU A 114 4.16 55.57 -10.77
N ALA A 115 3.07 54.87 -10.50
CA ALA A 115 2.90 54.14 -9.24
C ALA A 115 3.93 53.00 -9.14
N VAL A 116 4.40 52.72 -7.92
CA VAL A 116 5.26 51.55 -7.67
C VAL A 116 4.39 50.33 -7.47
N ASP A 117 4.70 49.27 -8.20
CA ASP A 117 4.05 47.98 -8.01
C ASP A 117 4.46 47.37 -6.67
N THR A 118 3.45 47.04 -5.85
CA THR A 118 3.60 46.46 -4.51
C THR A 118 2.75 45.20 -4.32
N SER A 119 2.05 44.76 -5.37
CA SER A 119 1.18 43.59 -5.35
C SER A 119 2.00 42.34 -5.65
N PRO A 120 2.03 41.32 -4.77
CA PRO A 120 2.67 40.05 -5.11
C PRO A 120 1.81 39.20 -6.06
N PRO A 121 2.43 38.33 -6.89
CA PRO A 121 1.69 37.43 -7.76
C PRO A 121 0.72 36.52 -7.00
N VAL A 122 -0.39 36.14 -7.64
CA VAL A 122 -1.34 35.14 -7.12
C VAL A 122 -1.02 33.78 -7.74
N ILE A 123 -0.63 32.80 -6.92
CA ILE A 123 -0.34 31.42 -7.36
C ILE A 123 -1.59 30.54 -7.27
N THR A 124 -1.85 29.78 -8.33
CA THR A 124 -2.88 28.73 -8.38
C THR A 124 -2.20 27.38 -8.61
N LEU A 125 -2.37 26.44 -7.66
CA LEU A 125 -1.90 25.06 -7.83
C LEU A 125 -2.69 24.35 -8.92
N LEU A 126 -2.00 23.58 -9.78
CA LEU A 126 -2.66 22.69 -10.72
C LEU A 126 -2.88 21.34 -10.02
N GLY A 127 -4.12 20.98 -9.72
CA GLY A 127 -4.45 19.79 -8.92
C GLY A 127 -4.51 20.06 -7.42
N GLU A 128 -4.67 18.99 -6.62
CA GLU A 128 -4.87 19.06 -5.18
C GLU A 128 -3.66 19.67 -4.43
N ASP A 129 -3.92 20.33 -3.31
CA ASP A 129 -2.89 20.84 -2.38
C ASP A 129 -2.36 19.77 -1.42
N SER A 130 -3.06 18.63 -1.32
CA SER A 130 -2.67 17.45 -0.55
C SER A 130 -2.90 16.17 -1.35
N VAL A 131 -1.88 15.33 -1.47
CA VAL A 131 -1.93 14.06 -2.21
C VAL A 131 -1.36 12.93 -1.34
N GLU A 132 -2.00 11.77 -1.32
CA GLU A 132 -1.46 10.55 -0.69
C GLU A 132 -1.10 9.53 -1.77
N ILE A 133 0.09 8.92 -1.67
CA ILE A 133 0.58 7.86 -2.57
C ILE A 133 1.23 6.73 -1.76
N THR A 134 1.34 5.54 -2.34
CA THR A 134 2.09 4.42 -1.73
C THR A 134 3.58 4.43 -2.11
N THR A 135 4.40 3.67 -1.40
CA THR A 135 5.83 3.48 -1.69
C THR A 135 6.11 2.90 -3.08
N GLU A 136 5.12 2.30 -3.75
CA GLU A 136 5.23 1.79 -5.13
C GLU A 136 4.85 2.83 -6.19
N GLN A 137 4.22 3.92 -5.80
CA GLN A 137 3.76 4.96 -6.69
C GLN A 137 4.81 6.06 -6.84
N THR A 138 4.94 6.59 -8.06
CA THR A 138 5.76 7.78 -8.32
C THR A 138 4.87 9.01 -8.36
N PHE A 139 5.16 10.00 -7.51
CA PHE A 139 4.47 11.29 -7.55
C PHE A 139 4.96 12.12 -8.76
N ASN A 140 4.06 12.45 -9.68
CA ASN A 140 4.31 13.38 -10.77
C ASN A 140 3.68 14.72 -10.43
N ASP A 141 4.51 15.76 -10.23
CA ASP A 141 4.03 17.09 -9.86
C ASP A 141 3.23 17.74 -11.01
N PRO A 142 1.93 18.03 -10.82
CA PRO A 142 1.16 18.75 -11.84
C PRO A 142 1.52 20.25 -11.94
N GLY A 143 2.32 20.79 -11.01
CA GLY A 143 2.82 22.16 -11.04
C GLY A 143 1.83 23.21 -10.51
N ALA A 144 2.08 24.46 -10.87
CA ALA A 144 1.28 25.63 -10.52
C ALA A 144 1.46 26.75 -11.57
N THR A 145 0.51 27.70 -11.61
CA THR A 145 0.57 28.91 -12.45
C THR A 145 0.47 30.16 -11.58
N ALA A 146 1.06 31.27 -11.98
CA ALA A 146 0.93 32.54 -11.27
C ALA A 146 0.54 33.69 -12.20
N THR A 147 -0.28 34.62 -11.68
CA THR A 147 -0.62 35.87 -12.36
C THR A 147 -0.49 37.06 -11.44
N ASP A 148 -0.11 38.19 -11.99
CA ASP A 148 0.04 39.47 -11.31
C ASP A 148 -0.84 40.55 -12.00
N ASP A 149 -1.26 41.58 -11.24
CA ASP A 149 -2.15 42.63 -11.75
C ASP A 149 -1.45 43.63 -12.69
N THR A 150 -0.13 43.72 -12.60
CA THR A 150 0.72 44.62 -13.39
C THR A 150 1.53 43.84 -14.44
N ASP A 151 2.12 42.71 -14.08
CA ASP A 151 3.00 41.90 -14.94
C ASP A 151 2.28 40.78 -15.73
N GLY A 152 1.00 40.51 -15.42
CA GLY A 152 0.23 39.50 -16.14
C GLY A 152 0.60 38.08 -15.75
N THR A 153 1.37 37.35 -16.56
CA THR A 153 1.77 35.96 -16.23
C THR A 153 3.18 35.94 -15.65
N VAL A 154 3.35 35.27 -14.51
CA VAL A 154 4.62 35.20 -13.78
C VAL A 154 5.09 33.74 -13.70
N ASP A 155 6.39 33.53 -13.88
CA ASP A 155 7.00 32.21 -13.77
C ASP A 155 6.96 31.69 -12.33
N VAL A 156 6.69 30.40 -12.18
CA VAL A 156 6.66 29.73 -10.87
C VAL A 156 7.90 28.85 -10.73
N VAL A 157 8.63 29.05 -9.64
CA VAL A 157 9.78 28.22 -9.25
C VAL A 157 9.33 27.23 -8.18
N VAL A 158 9.52 25.94 -8.44
CA VAL A 158 9.25 24.87 -7.47
C VAL A 158 10.54 24.48 -6.71
N SER A 159 10.41 24.26 -5.41
CA SER A 159 11.47 23.75 -4.54
C SER A 159 10.93 22.63 -3.63
N GLY A 160 11.82 21.75 -3.20
CA GLY A 160 11.46 20.51 -2.51
C GLY A 160 11.55 19.29 -3.43
N ALA A 161 11.43 18.10 -2.84
CA ALA A 161 11.40 16.83 -3.57
C ALA A 161 10.56 15.81 -2.78
N VAL A 162 9.84 14.96 -3.50
CA VAL A 162 9.11 13.83 -2.93
C VAL A 162 10.01 12.59 -3.02
N GLY A 163 10.31 11.99 -1.88
CA GLY A 163 11.09 10.75 -1.80
C GLY A 163 10.22 9.50 -1.99
N SER A 164 10.86 8.33 -2.00
CA SER A 164 10.19 7.02 -2.09
C SER A 164 9.87 6.39 -0.75
N GLU A 165 10.39 6.94 0.35
CA GLU A 165 10.20 6.39 1.70
C GLU A 165 8.90 6.90 2.33
N PRO A 166 8.27 6.14 3.25
CA PRO A 166 7.11 6.64 3.98
C PRO A 166 7.43 7.95 4.71
N GLY A 167 6.58 8.96 4.50
CA GLY A 167 6.82 10.29 5.04
C GLY A 167 5.94 11.36 4.44
N VAL A 168 6.01 12.56 5.02
CA VAL A 168 5.33 13.74 4.50
C VAL A 168 6.35 14.63 3.82
N TYR A 169 6.12 14.91 2.54
CA TYR A 169 6.97 15.75 1.70
C TYR A 169 6.23 17.03 1.34
N THR A 170 6.97 18.13 1.26
CA THR A 170 6.41 19.45 0.91
C THR A 170 7.11 19.99 -0.33
N LEU A 171 6.32 20.38 -1.32
CA LEU A 171 6.74 21.17 -2.46
C LEU A 171 6.30 22.61 -2.25
N THR A 172 7.22 23.56 -2.43
CA THR A 172 6.95 25.00 -2.29
C THR A 172 7.07 25.66 -3.65
N TYR A 173 6.01 26.35 -4.06
CA TYR A 173 5.92 27.11 -5.30
C TYR A 173 6.06 28.58 -4.98
N THR A 174 7.04 29.24 -5.60
CA THR A 174 7.34 30.67 -5.41
C THR A 174 7.19 31.38 -6.74
N ALA A 175 6.48 32.50 -6.75
CA ALA A 175 6.43 33.42 -7.88
C ALA A 175 6.96 34.78 -7.43
N THR A 176 7.77 35.41 -8.28
CA THR A 176 8.34 36.75 -8.03
C THR A 176 8.18 37.58 -9.30
N ASP A 177 7.54 38.73 -9.15
CA ASP A 177 7.28 39.66 -10.26
C ASP A 177 8.53 40.50 -10.62
N ALA A 178 8.39 41.44 -11.56
CA ALA A 178 9.50 42.28 -12.02
C ALA A 178 9.90 43.36 -10.99
N ALA A 179 8.97 43.78 -10.12
CA ALA A 179 9.19 44.74 -9.04
C ALA A 179 9.84 44.10 -7.79
N GLY A 180 9.86 42.76 -7.72
CA GLY A 180 10.44 41.97 -6.64
C GLY A 180 9.44 41.55 -5.56
N ASN A 181 8.13 41.75 -5.74
CA ASN A 181 7.14 41.22 -4.80
C ASN A 181 6.99 39.70 -5.03
N SER A 182 6.75 38.96 -3.95
CA SER A 182 6.73 37.49 -4.01
C SER A 182 5.62 36.88 -3.16
N SER A 183 5.12 35.74 -3.62
CA SER A 183 4.17 34.90 -2.89
C SER A 183 4.61 33.44 -2.94
N GLN A 184 4.06 32.64 -2.02
CA GLN A 184 4.32 31.21 -1.95
C GLN A 184 3.04 30.44 -1.63
N VAL A 185 2.93 29.24 -2.21
CA VAL A 185 1.95 28.22 -1.84
C VAL A 185 2.67 26.87 -1.77
N THR A 186 2.14 25.93 -0.98
CA THR A 186 2.74 24.60 -0.80
C THR A 186 1.80 23.49 -1.21
N ARG A 187 2.34 22.40 -1.74
CA ARG A 187 1.68 21.11 -1.90
C ARG A 187 2.28 20.10 -0.93
N THR A 188 1.42 19.35 -0.24
CA THR A 188 1.83 18.25 0.65
C THR A 188 1.62 16.92 -0.06
N VAL A 189 2.63 16.05 -0.02
CA VAL A 189 2.56 14.67 -0.53
C VAL A 189 2.90 13.70 0.59
N THR A 190 1.94 12.88 0.97
CA THR A 190 2.13 11.82 1.97
C THR A 190 2.43 10.52 1.25
N VAL A 191 3.61 9.94 1.48
CA VAL A 191 3.97 8.59 1.03
C VAL A 191 3.67 7.63 2.17
N VAL A 192 2.84 6.63 1.94
CA VAL A 192 2.53 5.55 2.89
C VAL A 192 3.13 4.24 2.41
N ALA A 193 3.51 3.35 3.33
CA ALA A 193 3.97 2.01 2.95
C ALA A 193 2.85 1.27 2.21
N THR A 194 3.18 0.55 1.13
CA THR A 194 2.26 -0.44 0.57
C THR A 194 1.99 -1.51 1.64
N GLN A 195 0.71 -1.73 1.96
CA GLN A 195 0.33 -2.82 2.85
C GLN A 195 0.31 -4.12 2.05
N PHE A 196 1.06 -5.14 2.49
CA PHE A 196 0.98 -6.47 1.91
C PHE A 196 -0.44 -7.02 2.10
N ASP A 197 -1.18 -7.22 1.01
CA ASP A 197 -2.51 -7.81 1.04
C ASP A 197 -2.42 -9.32 1.02
N LEU A 198 -2.36 -9.89 2.22
CA LEU A 198 -2.28 -11.33 2.45
C LEU A 198 -3.36 -12.12 1.70
N PHE A 199 -4.58 -11.60 1.59
CA PHE A 199 -5.73 -12.37 1.08
C PHE A 199 -5.84 -12.36 -0.44
N SER A 200 -5.07 -11.53 -1.14
CA SER A 200 -4.94 -11.56 -2.60
C SER A 200 -3.61 -12.14 -3.08
N ALA A 201 -2.64 -12.31 -2.18
CA ALA A 201 -1.34 -12.91 -2.47
C ALA A 201 -1.42 -14.43 -2.70
N SER A 202 -0.58 -14.93 -3.60
CA SER A 202 -0.30 -16.36 -3.75
C SER A 202 0.54 -16.89 -2.58
N ALA A 203 0.52 -18.21 -2.33
CA ALA A 203 1.35 -18.83 -1.29
C ALA A 203 2.84 -18.47 -1.43
N THR A 204 3.36 -18.41 -2.65
CA THR A 204 4.75 -18.00 -2.92
C THR A 204 5.01 -16.56 -2.49
N GLU A 205 4.13 -15.61 -2.83
CA GLU A 205 4.27 -14.21 -2.42
C GLU A 205 4.19 -14.05 -0.90
N ILE A 206 3.35 -14.85 -0.23
CA ILE A 206 3.27 -14.89 1.24
C ILE A 206 4.60 -15.36 1.84
N VAL A 207 5.15 -16.47 1.35
CA VAL A 207 6.43 -17.02 1.84
C VAL A 207 7.59 -16.06 1.58
N GLU A 208 7.62 -15.39 0.43
CA GLU A 208 8.64 -14.39 0.10
C GLU A 208 8.56 -13.15 0.99
N ALA A 209 7.35 -12.76 1.43
CA ALA A 209 7.15 -11.65 2.36
C ALA A 209 7.51 -12.02 3.82
N MET A 210 7.63 -13.30 4.15
CA MET A 210 7.92 -13.77 5.51
C MET A 210 9.40 -13.74 5.87
N THR A 211 9.69 -13.31 7.09
CA THR A 211 10.95 -13.59 7.79
C THR A 211 11.07 -15.07 8.15
N LEU A 212 12.29 -15.55 8.40
CA LEU A 212 12.52 -16.92 8.88
C LEU A 212 11.70 -17.25 10.15
N ALA A 213 11.54 -16.30 11.07
CA ALA A 213 10.77 -16.50 12.29
C ALA A 213 9.27 -16.68 12.03
N GLN A 214 8.71 -15.95 11.05
CA GLN A 214 7.32 -16.11 10.58
C GLN A 214 7.13 -17.46 9.90
N LYS A 215 8.04 -17.83 8.98
CA LYS A 215 8.03 -19.13 8.30
C LYS A 215 8.06 -20.29 9.29
N VAL A 216 9.02 -20.28 10.22
CA VAL A 216 9.11 -21.34 11.24
C VAL A 216 7.88 -21.35 12.13
N GLY A 217 7.28 -20.20 12.46
CA GLY A 217 6.03 -20.12 13.21
C GLY A 217 4.88 -20.89 12.56
N GLN A 218 4.78 -20.86 11.23
CA GLN A 218 3.77 -21.62 10.47
C GLN A 218 3.94 -23.14 10.62
N MET A 219 5.17 -23.62 10.78
CA MET A 219 5.49 -25.05 10.90
C MET A 219 5.20 -25.65 12.29
N ILE A 220 4.70 -24.86 13.26
CA ILE A 220 4.53 -25.30 14.64
C ILE A 220 3.05 -25.50 14.95
N GLN A 221 2.72 -26.67 15.49
CA GLN A 221 1.40 -26.97 16.03
C GLN A 221 1.47 -27.33 17.53
N PRO A 222 1.29 -26.35 18.42
CA PRO A 222 1.04 -26.59 19.84
C PRO A 222 -0.37 -27.12 20.11
N GLU A 223 -0.58 -27.55 21.35
CA GLU A 223 -1.88 -27.96 21.85
C GLU A 223 -2.52 -26.84 22.69
N ILE A 224 -3.84 -26.67 22.58
CA ILE A 224 -4.57 -25.53 23.14
C ILE A 224 -4.47 -25.37 24.67
N ALA A 225 -4.10 -26.39 25.43
CA ALA A 225 -3.86 -26.28 26.87
C ALA A 225 -2.47 -25.69 27.20
N TYR A 226 -1.60 -25.54 26.20
CA TYR A 226 -0.20 -25.11 26.35
C TYR A 226 0.16 -23.90 25.50
N ILE A 227 -0.81 -23.23 24.90
CA ILE A 227 -0.64 -21.97 24.20
C ILE A 227 -1.76 -20.98 24.51
N THR A 228 -1.44 -19.69 24.55
CA THR A 228 -2.40 -18.59 24.70
C THR A 228 -2.58 -17.79 23.40
N PRO A 229 -3.68 -17.05 23.23
CA PRO A 229 -3.86 -16.13 22.10
C PRO A 229 -2.71 -15.12 21.96
N GLU A 230 -2.19 -14.59 23.07
CA GLU A 230 -1.07 -13.65 23.05
C GLU A 230 0.19 -14.29 22.45
N GLU A 231 0.44 -15.56 22.77
CA GLU A 231 1.56 -16.31 22.21
C GLU A 231 1.38 -16.60 20.71
N ILE A 232 0.14 -16.82 20.24
CA ILE A 232 -0.15 -16.94 18.81
C ILE A 232 0.27 -15.66 18.08
N THR A 233 -0.10 -14.49 18.59
CA THR A 233 0.31 -13.19 18.02
C THR A 233 1.82 -12.96 18.11
N GLU A 234 2.44 -13.30 19.24
CA GLU A 234 3.87 -13.07 19.49
C GLU A 234 4.76 -13.90 18.56
N TYR A 235 4.36 -15.14 18.26
CA TYR A 235 5.18 -16.11 17.55
C TYR A 235 4.70 -16.47 16.14
N GLY A 236 3.54 -15.97 15.71
CA GLY A 236 2.97 -16.24 14.37
C GLY A 236 2.72 -17.72 14.12
N ILE A 237 2.07 -18.38 15.09
CA ILE A 237 1.84 -19.82 15.09
C ILE A 237 0.83 -20.20 13.99
N GLY A 238 1.21 -21.14 13.12
CA GLY A 238 0.38 -21.56 11.97
C GLY A 238 -0.78 -22.46 12.32
N SER A 239 -0.66 -23.27 13.38
CA SER A 239 -1.73 -24.19 13.77
C SER A 239 -1.85 -24.41 15.27
N VAL A 240 -3.01 -24.84 15.74
CA VAL A 240 -3.21 -25.45 17.06
C VAL A 240 -3.96 -26.76 16.92
N LEU A 241 -3.91 -27.59 17.96
CA LEU A 241 -4.75 -28.78 18.06
C LEU A 241 -5.41 -28.90 19.43
N ASN A 242 -6.51 -29.65 19.50
CA ASN A 242 -6.99 -30.19 20.78
C ASN A 242 -6.73 -31.70 20.83
N GLY A 243 -5.91 -32.13 21.79
CA GLY A 243 -5.66 -33.55 22.01
C GLY A 243 -6.89 -34.27 22.55
N GLY A 244 -6.83 -35.60 22.62
CA GLY A 244 -7.89 -36.40 23.25
C GLY A 244 -8.20 -35.92 24.67
N GLY A 245 -9.40 -35.36 24.86
CA GLY A 245 -9.83 -34.82 26.16
C GLY A 245 -9.33 -33.42 26.51
N SER A 246 -8.78 -32.68 25.55
CA SER A 246 -8.54 -31.24 25.68
C SER A 246 -9.74 -30.43 25.21
N HIS A 247 -10.03 -29.35 25.92
CA HIS A 247 -11.25 -28.55 25.71
C HIS A 247 -10.94 -27.06 25.91
N PRO A 248 -11.70 -26.16 25.25
CA PRO A 248 -11.60 -24.72 25.47
C PRO A 248 -11.61 -24.37 26.96
N ASN A 249 -10.60 -23.61 27.39
CA ASN A 249 -10.43 -23.16 28.77
C ASN A 249 -10.44 -24.30 29.82
N GLY A 250 -10.08 -25.53 29.42
CA GLY A 250 -10.13 -26.72 30.27
C GLY A 250 -11.54 -27.17 30.65
N ASN A 251 -12.59 -26.65 30.01
CA ASN A 251 -13.98 -26.97 30.33
C ASN A 251 -14.45 -28.20 29.54
N ARG A 252 -14.45 -29.38 30.16
CA ARG A 252 -15.00 -30.61 29.57
C ARG A 252 -16.48 -30.53 29.18
N ALA A 253 -17.23 -29.61 29.76
CA ALA A 253 -18.64 -29.39 29.45
C ALA A 253 -18.86 -28.26 28.43
N ALA A 254 -17.79 -27.76 27.78
CA ALA A 254 -17.87 -26.69 26.79
C ALA A 254 -18.91 -27.03 25.71
N THR A 255 -19.82 -26.10 25.50
CA THR A 255 -20.87 -26.11 24.47
C THR A 255 -20.27 -25.79 23.09
N PRO A 256 -20.91 -26.20 21.99
CA PRO A 256 -20.45 -25.84 20.64
C PRO A 256 -20.22 -24.32 20.46
N GLU A 257 -21.05 -23.48 21.08
CA GLU A 257 -20.88 -22.03 21.06
C GLU A 257 -19.61 -21.56 21.79
N GLU A 258 -19.23 -22.21 22.89
CA GLU A 258 -17.97 -21.92 23.60
C GLU A 258 -16.75 -22.38 22.81
N TRP A 259 -16.84 -23.51 22.09
CA TRP A 259 -15.80 -23.92 21.15
C TRP A 259 -15.64 -22.90 20.02
N LEU A 260 -16.74 -22.48 19.40
CA LEU A 260 -16.72 -21.48 18.33
C LEU A 260 -16.19 -20.12 18.82
N ALA A 261 -16.55 -19.71 20.03
CA ALA A 261 -16.02 -18.49 20.64
C ALA A 261 -14.50 -18.58 20.85
N TYR A 262 -14.01 -19.74 21.30
CA TYR A 262 -12.58 -19.99 21.47
C TYR A 262 -11.87 -19.99 20.11
N ALA A 263 -12.38 -20.70 19.10
CA ALA A 263 -11.83 -20.68 17.73
C ALA A 263 -11.69 -19.26 17.18
N ARG A 264 -12.73 -18.42 17.36
CA ARG A 264 -12.70 -17.00 16.96
C ARG A 264 -11.63 -16.20 17.68
N SER A 265 -11.37 -16.48 18.96
CA SER A 265 -10.29 -15.82 19.71
C SER A 265 -8.91 -16.19 19.18
N LEU A 266 -8.69 -17.45 18.81
CA LEU A 266 -7.44 -17.91 18.21
C LEU A 266 -7.23 -17.26 16.83
N ARG A 267 -8.29 -17.24 16.00
CA ARG A 267 -8.25 -16.59 14.68
C ARG A 267 -7.98 -15.10 14.79
N ALA A 268 -8.66 -14.39 15.70
CA ALA A 268 -8.42 -12.98 15.93
C ALA A 268 -6.96 -12.70 16.31
N ALA A 269 -6.38 -13.50 17.21
CA ALA A 269 -4.98 -13.37 17.60
C ALA A 269 -4.00 -13.63 16.45
N SER A 270 -4.30 -14.58 15.56
CA SER A 270 -3.44 -14.89 14.40
C SER A 270 -3.43 -13.81 13.32
N LEU A 271 -4.51 -13.02 13.21
CA LEU A 271 -4.63 -11.93 12.23
C LEU A 271 -3.86 -10.67 12.64
N GLU A 272 -3.44 -10.56 13.89
CA GLU A 272 -2.61 -9.44 14.35
C GLU A 272 -1.18 -9.56 13.78
N THR A 273 -0.72 -8.50 13.12
CA THR A 273 0.64 -8.43 12.56
C THR A 273 1.65 -8.09 13.66
N SER A 274 2.79 -8.76 13.67
CA SER A 274 3.89 -8.54 14.61
C SER A 274 5.25 -8.83 13.94
N ALA A 275 6.36 -8.62 14.65
CA ALA A 275 7.69 -8.98 14.13
C ALA A 275 7.81 -10.49 13.76
N SER A 276 6.97 -11.35 14.35
CA SER A 276 6.92 -12.79 14.03
C SER A 276 5.61 -13.22 13.37
N SER A 277 4.69 -12.30 13.04
CA SER A 277 3.38 -12.63 12.45
C SER A 277 3.08 -11.73 11.25
N LEU A 278 2.77 -12.33 10.10
CA LEU A 278 2.28 -11.62 8.90
C LEU A 278 0.75 -11.47 8.91
N GLY A 279 0.07 -11.92 9.97
CA GLY A 279 -1.39 -11.94 10.05
C GLY A 279 -2.02 -13.17 9.37
N VAL A 280 -1.27 -14.25 9.19
CA VAL A 280 -1.78 -15.50 8.57
C VAL A 280 -2.79 -16.16 9.50
N PRO A 281 -4.03 -16.46 9.04
CA PRO A 281 -5.03 -17.13 9.86
C PRO A 281 -4.53 -18.49 10.36
N ILE A 282 -4.66 -18.73 11.66
CA ILE A 282 -4.35 -20.03 12.25
C ILE A 282 -5.35 -21.11 11.82
N ILE A 283 -4.88 -22.34 11.59
CA ILE A 283 -5.72 -23.52 11.36
C ILE A 283 -5.80 -24.39 12.61
N TRP A 284 -7.01 -24.82 13.00
CA TRP A 284 -7.21 -25.69 14.16
C TRP A 284 -7.51 -27.13 13.74
N GLY A 285 -6.64 -28.07 14.13
CA GLY A 285 -6.81 -29.52 13.94
C GLY A 285 -7.45 -30.27 15.13
N THR A 286 -8.24 -31.30 14.85
CA THR A 286 -8.84 -32.18 15.88
C THR A 286 -8.97 -33.63 15.43
N ASP A 287 -8.87 -34.57 16.38
CA ASP A 287 -9.25 -35.97 16.15
C ASP A 287 -10.78 -36.10 16.11
N ALA A 288 -11.36 -36.07 14.91
CA ALA A 288 -12.76 -36.37 14.62
C ALA A 288 -12.89 -37.73 13.89
N VAL A 289 -12.42 -38.79 14.55
CA VAL A 289 -12.18 -40.10 13.93
C VAL A 289 -13.41 -41.01 13.87
N HIS A 290 -14.50 -40.64 14.53
CA HIS A 290 -15.79 -41.34 14.45
C HIS A 290 -16.96 -40.40 14.83
N GLY A 291 -16.99 -39.24 14.17
CA GLY A 291 -17.76 -38.06 14.58
C GLY A 291 -16.86 -37.05 15.29
N HIS A 292 -17.42 -35.91 15.73
CA HIS A 292 -16.66 -34.91 16.50
C HIS A 292 -16.46 -35.36 17.96
N ASN A 293 -15.75 -36.47 18.13
CA ASN A 293 -15.76 -37.30 19.34
C ASN A 293 -15.19 -36.64 20.60
N ASN A 294 -14.52 -35.50 20.49
CA ASN A 294 -14.05 -34.71 21.63
C ASN A 294 -15.14 -33.79 22.20
N VAL A 295 -16.20 -33.51 21.44
CA VAL A 295 -17.23 -32.53 21.81
C VAL A 295 -18.43 -33.22 22.45
N ARG A 296 -18.78 -32.74 23.65
CA ARG A 296 -19.92 -33.27 24.39
C ARG A 296 -21.22 -33.01 23.62
N GLY A 297 -21.93 -34.09 23.28
CA GLY A 297 -23.21 -34.01 22.58
C GLY A 297 -23.09 -34.17 21.06
N ALA A 298 -21.88 -34.27 20.52
CA ALA A 298 -21.64 -34.66 19.14
C ALA A 298 -22.13 -36.09 18.86
N THR A 299 -22.43 -36.36 17.60
CA THR A 299 -22.77 -37.71 17.14
C THR A 299 -21.54 -38.60 17.23
N ILE A 300 -21.71 -39.79 17.80
CA ILE A 300 -20.65 -40.80 17.87
C ILE A 300 -21.02 -41.96 16.94
N PHE A 301 -20.29 -42.05 15.84
CA PHE A 301 -20.43 -43.14 14.87
C PHE A 301 -19.70 -44.40 15.36
N PRO A 302 -20.03 -45.58 14.80
CA PRO A 302 -19.21 -46.77 14.99
C PRO A 302 -17.75 -46.51 14.59
N HIS A 303 -16.80 -47.10 15.30
CA HIS A 303 -15.41 -47.07 14.86
C HIS A 303 -15.21 -47.83 13.55
N ASN A 304 -14.11 -47.53 12.87
CA ASN A 304 -13.78 -47.95 11.51
C ASN A 304 -13.94 -49.44 11.26
N ILE A 305 -13.55 -50.33 12.18
CA ILE A 305 -13.73 -51.77 11.99
C ILE A 305 -15.20 -52.17 11.80
N GLY A 306 -16.11 -51.50 12.52
CA GLY A 306 -17.55 -51.69 12.38
C GLY A 306 -18.07 -51.11 11.07
N LEU A 307 -17.54 -49.97 10.65
CA LEU A 307 -17.88 -49.33 9.38
C LEU A 307 -17.38 -50.16 8.17
N GLY A 308 -16.20 -50.78 8.27
CA GLY A 308 -15.68 -51.68 7.24
C GLY A 308 -16.53 -52.94 7.09
N ALA A 309 -17.07 -53.47 8.20
CA ALA A 309 -17.99 -54.60 8.15
C ALA A 309 -19.30 -54.32 7.41
N ILE A 310 -19.68 -53.04 7.21
CA ILE A 310 -20.86 -52.64 6.45
C ILE A 310 -20.61 -52.74 4.94
N ASN A 311 -19.38 -52.48 4.49
CA ASN A 311 -18.98 -52.47 3.08
C ASN A 311 -19.87 -51.56 2.20
N ASP A 312 -20.01 -50.30 2.61
CA ASP A 312 -20.84 -49.28 1.96
C ASP A 312 -20.10 -47.93 1.91
N PRO A 313 -19.32 -47.67 0.83
CA PRO A 313 -18.60 -46.41 0.68
C PRO A 313 -19.51 -45.17 0.64
N GLN A 314 -20.76 -45.31 0.18
CA GLN A 314 -21.69 -44.19 0.16
C GLN A 314 -22.07 -43.77 1.59
N LEU A 315 -22.34 -44.73 2.47
CA LEU A 315 -22.58 -44.45 3.88
C LEU A 315 -21.36 -43.77 4.54
N ILE A 316 -20.14 -44.15 4.16
CA ILE A 316 -18.92 -43.51 4.67
C ILE A 316 -18.87 -42.04 4.28
N GLN A 317 -19.19 -41.70 3.03
CA GLN A 317 -19.27 -40.31 2.59
C GLN A 317 -20.35 -39.53 3.34
N GLU A 318 -21.51 -40.12 3.62
CA GLU A 318 -22.56 -39.50 4.42
C GLU A 318 -22.10 -39.23 5.87
N ILE A 319 -21.36 -40.17 6.47
CA ILE A 319 -20.75 -40.03 7.81
C ILE A 319 -19.69 -38.93 7.80
N ALA A 320 -18.87 -38.87 6.75
CA ALA A 320 -17.84 -37.85 6.56
C ALA A 320 -18.44 -36.44 6.50
N VAL A 321 -19.47 -36.25 5.67
CA VAL A 321 -20.22 -34.98 5.58
C VAL A 321 -20.84 -34.58 6.91
N ALA A 322 -21.48 -35.54 7.61
CA ALA A 322 -22.07 -35.26 8.92
C ALA A 322 -21.01 -34.85 9.96
N THR A 323 -19.88 -35.56 9.97
CA THR A 323 -18.75 -35.27 10.86
C THR A 323 -18.15 -33.89 10.57
N ALA A 324 -17.90 -33.58 9.29
CA ALA A 324 -17.33 -32.29 8.88
C ALA A 324 -18.23 -31.12 9.30
N ARG A 325 -19.55 -31.24 9.13
CA ARG A 325 -20.50 -30.22 9.59
C ARG A 325 -20.51 -30.03 11.10
N GLU A 326 -20.41 -31.12 11.88
CA GLU A 326 -20.31 -31.02 13.34
C GLU A 326 -18.99 -30.37 13.78
N VAL A 327 -17.88 -30.66 13.10
CA VAL A 327 -16.58 -30.02 13.35
C VAL A 327 -16.64 -28.53 12.99
N ALA A 328 -17.15 -28.19 11.80
CA ALA A 328 -17.35 -26.82 11.34
C ALA A 328 -18.19 -25.98 12.33
N ALA A 329 -19.24 -26.58 12.91
CA ALA A 329 -20.10 -25.93 13.89
C ALA A 329 -19.35 -25.45 15.15
N THR A 330 -18.18 -26.03 15.43
CA THR A 330 -17.31 -25.64 16.54
C THR A 330 -16.20 -24.66 16.14
N GLY A 331 -16.14 -24.25 14.86
CA GLY A 331 -15.12 -23.34 14.34
C GLY A 331 -13.76 -23.97 14.12
N ILE A 332 -13.69 -25.31 14.06
CA ILE A 332 -12.48 -26.08 13.75
C ILE A 332 -12.48 -26.35 12.24
N ASP A 333 -11.34 -26.14 11.59
CA ASP A 333 -11.22 -26.16 10.13
C ASP A 333 -10.58 -27.46 9.60
N TRP A 334 -9.98 -28.26 10.49
CA TRP A 334 -9.16 -29.41 10.10
C TRP A 334 -9.43 -30.65 10.97
N THR A 335 -9.61 -31.80 10.31
CA THR A 335 -9.81 -33.10 10.97
C THR A 335 -8.65 -34.06 10.71
N PHE A 336 -8.22 -34.76 11.76
CA PHE A 336 -7.24 -35.84 11.66
C PHE A 336 -7.92 -37.17 11.27
N ALA A 337 -8.62 -37.20 10.14
CA ALA A 337 -9.31 -38.36 9.61
C ALA A 337 -9.26 -38.35 8.07
N PRO A 338 -9.26 -39.52 7.39
CA PRO A 338 -9.45 -40.87 7.94
C PRO A 338 -8.16 -41.57 8.42
N THR A 339 -8.34 -42.53 9.35
CA THR A 339 -7.33 -43.57 9.61
C THR A 339 -7.41 -44.65 8.55
N LEU A 340 -6.35 -44.82 7.77
CA LEU A 340 -6.24 -45.72 6.61
C LEU A 340 -5.35 -46.94 6.90
N ALA A 341 -5.08 -47.20 8.18
CA ALA A 341 -4.34 -48.37 8.61
C ALA A 341 -5.01 -49.66 8.13
N GLN A 342 -4.21 -50.56 7.57
CA GLN A 342 -4.61 -51.94 7.25
C GLN A 342 -4.01 -52.87 8.30
N ALA A 343 -4.76 -53.13 9.38
CA ALA A 343 -4.28 -53.94 10.50
C ALA A 343 -4.09 -55.41 10.08
N LYS A 344 -2.84 -55.89 10.09
CA LYS A 344 -2.49 -57.29 9.76
C LYS A 344 -2.37 -58.20 10.99
N ASP A 345 -2.23 -57.60 12.18
CA ASP A 345 -2.17 -58.31 13.45
C ASP A 345 -3.12 -57.68 14.47
N TYR A 346 -4.21 -58.37 14.77
CA TYR A 346 -5.30 -57.84 15.58
C TYR A 346 -4.97 -57.70 17.08
N ARG A 347 -3.73 -58.02 17.48
CA ARG A 347 -3.21 -57.66 18.81
C ARG A 347 -2.90 -56.17 18.92
N TRP A 348 -2.83 -55.46 17.79
CA TRP A 348 -2.60 -54.03 17.77
C TRP A 348 -3.74 -53.27 18.44
N GLY A 349 -3.40 -52.41 19.39
CA GLY A 349 -4.36 -51.68 20.21
C GLY A 349 -5.28 -50.75 19.43
N ARG A 350 -4.90 -50.39 18.20
CA ARG A 350 -5.67 -49.52 17.29
C ARG A 350 -6.33 -50.30 16.14
N THR A 351 -6.44 -51.63 16.25
CA THR A 351 -7.13 -52.45 15.24
C THR A 351 -8.55 -51.96 14.94
N TYR A 352 -9.26 -51.40 15.93
CA TYR A 352 -10.61 -50.87 15.72
C TYR A 352 -10.65 -49.59 14.85
N GLU A 353 -9.53 -48.91 14.66
CA GLU A 353 -9.38 -47.74 13.78
C GLU A 353 -9.05 -48.14 12.33
N SER A 354 -8.74 -49.42 12.09
CA SER A 354 -8.64 -49.98 10.74
C SER A 354 -10.04 -50.32 10.23
N TYR A 355 -10.36 -49.90 9.00
CA TYR A 355 -11.61 -50.33 8.35
C TYR A 355 -11.60 -51.82 8.02
N SER A 356 -10.50 -52.28 7.39
CA SER A 356 -10.32 -53.66 6.95
C SER A 356 -8.83 -53.93 6.64
N ASP A 357 -8.47 -55.19 6.45
CA ASP A 357 -7.20 -55.58 5.82
C ASP A 357 -7.32 -55.74 4.29
N ASP A 358 -8.55 -55.66 3.75
CA ASP A 358 -8.90 -55.65 2.32
C ASP A 358 -8.50 -54.31 1.65
N PRO A 359 -7.57 -54.31 0.69
CA PRO A 359 -7.10 -53.08 0.05
C PRO A 359 -8.18 -52.35 -0.75
N ASP A 360 -9.06 -53.07 -1.47
CA ASP A 360 -10.06 -52.43 -2.34
C ASP A 360 -11.08 -51.64 -1.50
N LEU A 361 -11.44 -52.19 -0.34
CA LEU A 361 -12.35 -51.53 0.60
C LEU A 361 -11.72 -50.29 1.24
N VAL A 362 -10.46 -50.39 1.67
CA VAL A 362 -9.77 -49.27 2.33
C VAL A 362 -9.48 -48.14 1.34
N GLU A 363 -9.17 -48.45 0.09
CA GLU A 363 -9.08 -47.45 -0.99
C GLU A 363 -10.41 -46.72 -1.19
N ALA A 364 -11.52 -47.45 -1.35
CA ALA A 364 -12.84 -46.85 -1.55
C ALA A 364 -13.27 -45.98 -0.37
N TYR A 365 -12.98 -46.40 0.85
CA TYR A 365 -13.34 -45.65 2.07
C TYR A 365 -12.44 -44.44 2.28
N GLY A 366 -11.16 -44.53 1.95
CA GLY A 366 -10.26 -43.37 1.99
C GLY A 366 -10.72 -42.27 1.05
N ARG A 367 -11.08 -42.63 -0.19
CA ARG A 367 -11.69 -41.69 -1.15
C ARG A 367 -12.98 -41.07 -0.61
N ALA A 368 -13.91 -41.89 -0.15
CA ALA A 368 -15.22 -41.43 0.34
C ALA A 368 -15.13 -40.49 1.56
N MET A 369 -14.23 -40.78 2.51
CA MET A 369 -14.01 -39.92 3.68
C MET A 369 -13.45 -38.55 3.28
N VAL A 370 -12.43 -38.53 2.41
CA VAL A 370 -11.80 -37.29 1.95
C VAL A 370 -12.80 -36.44 1.17
N GLU A 371 -13.47 -37.03 0.17
CA GLU A 371 -14.49 -36.32 -0.63
C GLU A 371 -15.63 -35.75 0.25
N GLY A 372 -16.03 -36.46 1.30
CA GLY A 372 -17.08 -35.99 2.21
C GLY A 372 -16.64 -34.90 3.18
N ILE A 373 -15.39 -34.94 3.67
CA ILE A 373 -14.84 -33.93 4.59
C ILE A 373 -14.50 -32.64 3.83
N GLU A 374 -13.67 -32.76 2.78
CA GLU A 374 -13.17 -31.61 2.02
C GLU A 374 -14.25 -30.99 1.13
N GLY A 375 -15.25 -31.77 0.71
CA GLY A 375 -16.45 -31.26 0.06
C GLY A 375 -17.29 -30.29 0.92
N GLU A 376 -17.13 -30.33 2.24
CA GLU A 376 -17.75 -29.37 3.18
C GLU A 376 -16.80 -28.23 3.59
N GLY A 377 -15.62 -28.15 2.99
CA GLY A 377 -14.66 -27.06 3.19
C GLY A 377 -13.78 -27.19 4.43
N LEU A 378 -13.59 -28.41 4.96
CA LEU A 378 -12.64 -28.72 6.02
C LEU A 378 -11.47 -29.54 5.47
N ALA A 379 -10.27 -29.35 5.99
CA ALA A 379 -9.15 -30.20 5.64
C ALA A 379 -9.30 -31.62 6.23
N ALA A 380 -8.94 -32.64 5.46
CA ALA A 380 -8.81 -34.02 5.94
C ALA A 380 -7.34 -34.43 6.13
N THR A 381 -7.11 -35.50 6.89
CA THR A 381 -5.78 -36.10 7.09
C THR A 381 -5.81 -37.60 6.86
N ALA A 382 -5.14 -38.05 5.81
CA ALA A 382 -4.83 -39.45 5.62
C ALA A 382 -3.76 -39.90 6.63
N LYS A 383 -4.09 -40.86 7.53
CA LYS A 383 -3.15 -41.30 8.59
C LYS A 383 -3.10 -42.81 8.87
N HIS A 384 -2.00 -43.37 9.37
CA HIS A 384 -0.68 -42.74 9.56
C HIS A 384 0.30 -43.31 8.54
N PHE A 385 0.99 -42.44 7.80
CA PHE A 385 1.83 -42.83 6.67
C PHE A 385 3.20 -43.29 7.18
N ILE A 386 3.63 -44.54 7.00
CA ILE A 386 2.86 -45.69 6.50
C ILE A 386 3.25 -46.98 7.24
N GLY A 387 2.33 -47.94 7.27
CA GLY A 387 2.57 -49.30 7.76
C GLY A 387 2.33 -49.48 9.26
N ASP A 388 1.57 -48.56 9.88
CA ASP A 388 1.17 -48.62 11.29
C ASP A 388 0.42 -49.92 11.65
N GLY A 389 -0.45 -50.40 10.75
CA GLY A 389 -1.15 -51.67 10.91
C GLY A 389 -0.30 -52.93 10.69
N GLY A 390 0.98 -52.81 10.30
CA GLY A 390 1.85 -53.91 9.88
C GLY A 390 2.95 -54.29 10.89
N THR A 391 2.93 -53.72 12.09
CA THR A 391 4.04 -53.91 13.05
C THR A 391 4.16 -55.34 13.55
N THR A 392 5.40 -55.80 13.73
CA THR A 392 5.69 -57.16 14.21
C THR A 392 4.99 -57.43 15.56
N ALA A 393 4.16 -58.46 15.57
CA ALA A 393 3.30 -58.88 16.69
C ALA A 393 2.25 -57.85 17.12
N GLY A 394 1.83 -56.94 16.23
CA GLY A 394 0.82 -55.91 16.51
C GLY A 394 1.27 -54.94 17.60
N ARG A 395 2.57 -54.68 17.73
CA ARG A 395 3.08 -53.75 18.74
C ARG A 395 2.84 -52.32 18.28
N ASP A 396 2.07 -51.57 19.06
CA ASP A 396 1.86 -50.16 18.78
C ASP A 396 3.20 -49.40 18.71
N GLN A 397 3.34 -48.53 17.70
CA GLN A 397 4.58 -47.78 17.39
C GLN A 397 5.82 -48.66 17.13
N GLY A 398 5.59 -49.96 16.87
CA GLY A 398 6.62 -50.98 16.68
C GLY A 398 7.38 -50.86 15.35
N ASN A 399 7.87 -51.99 14.86
CA ASN A 399 8.61 -52.06 13.60
C ASN A 399 7.83 -52.88 12.57
N THR A 400 7.68 -52.34 11.37
CA THR A 400 7.08 -53.02 10.21
C THR A 400 8.21 -53.49 9.29
N GLU A 401 8.28 -54.80 9.05
CA GLU A 401 9.41 -55.44 8.36
C GLU A 401 8.98 -55.91 6.96
N LEU A 402 9.01 -54.98 6.00
CA LEU A 402 8.55 -55.20 4.62
C LEU A 402 9.47 -54.51 3.62
N SER A 403 9.57 -55.04 2.40
CA SER A 403 10.14 -54.27 1.28
C SER A 403 9.24 -53.07 0.96
N THR A 404 9.75 -52.01 0.34
CA THR A 404 8.92 -50.86 -0.05
C THR A 404 7.75 -51.26 -0.95
N ALA A 405 7.97 -52.21 -1.87
CA ALA A 405 6.91 -52.73 -2.73
C ALA A 405 5.82 -53.46 -1.93
N ASP A 406 6.20 -54.32 -0.99
CA ASP A 406 5.25 -55.04 -0.14
C ASP A 406 4.53 -54.08 0.84
N LEU A 407 5.24 -53.07 1.34
CA LEU A 407 4.68 -52.04 2.21
C LEU A 407 3.56 -51.28 1.49
N LEU A 408 3.82 -50.83 0.26
CA LEU A 408 2.80 -50.14 -0.55
C LEU A 408 1.67 -51.09 -0.97
N ALA A 409 1.98 -52.34 -1.33
CA ALA A 409 0.96 -53.32 -1.68
C ALA A 409 0.03 -53.66 -0.50
N GLN A 410 0.55 -53.67 0.74
CA GLN A 410 -0.22 -54.07 1.92
C GLN A 410 -0.84 -52.91 2.71
N HIS A 411 -0.30 -51.70 2.58
CA HIS A 411 -0.67 -50.53 3.40
C HIS A 411 -0.84 -49.24 2.60
N GLY A 412 -0.69 -49.27 1.27
CA GLY A 412 -0.76 -48.08 0.41
C GLY A 412 -2.14 -47.79 -0.18
N SER A 413 -3.05 -48.77 -0.21
CA SER A 413 -4.34 -48.67 -0.92
C SER A 413 -5.20 -47.48 -0.48
N GLY A 414 -5.33 -47.25 0.84
CA GLY A 414 -6.06 -46.11 1.37
C GLY A 414 -5.51 -44.77 0.89
N TYR A 415 -4.18 -44.64 0.80
CA TYR A 415 -3.53 -43.41 0.33
C TYR A 415 -3.78 -43.15 -1.15
N ILE A 416 -3.86 -44.19 -1.98
CA ILE A 416 -4.25 -44.05 -3.39
C ILE A 416 -5.66 -43.43 -3.47
N GLY A 417 -6.61 -43.98 -2.71
CA GLY A 417 -7.97 -43.44 -2.66
C GLY A 417 -8.03 -42.00 -2.15
N ALA A 418 -7.26 -41.68 -1.12
CA ALA A 418 -7.17 -40.32 -0.56
C ALA A 418 -6.51 -39.31 -1.52
N PHE A 419 -5.47 -39.71 -2.25
CA PHE A 419 -4.77 -38.84 -3.20
C PHE A 419 -5.58 -38.61 -4.47
N ASP A 420 -6.32 -39.62 -4.95
CA ASP A 420 -7.28 -39.44 -6.03
C ASP A 420 -8.40 -38.45 -5.65
N ALA A 421 -8.75 -38.37 -4.36
CA ALA A 421 -9.68 -37.39 -3.80
C ALA A 421 -9.02 -36.05 -3.44
N ALA A 422 -7.71 -35.90 -3.71
CA ALA A 422 -6.92 -34.69 -3.47
C ALA A 422 -6.82 -34.25 -2.00
N VAL A 423 -6.70 -35.21 -1.06
CA VAL A 423 -6.55 -34.94 0.38
C VAL A 423 -5.51 -33.86 0.69
N ASP A 424 -5.86 -32.93 1.58
CA ASP A 424 -5.03 -31.77 1.93
C ASP A 424 -3.79 -32.17 2.75
N THR A 425 -3.92 -33.15 3.66
CA THR A 425 -2.87 -33.45 4.63
C THR A 425 -2.60 -34.95 4.82
N VAL A 426 -1.36 -35.28 5.16
CA VAL A 426 -0.92 -36.63 5.55
C VAL A 426 -0.21 -36.58 6.90
N MET A 427 -0.55 -37.48 7.82
CA MET A 427 0.15 -37.60 9.10
C MET A 427 1.18 -38.72 9.07
N ALA A 428 2.44 -38.42 9.37
CA ALA A 428 3.50 -39.42 9.47
C ALA A 428 3.31 -40.33 10.70
N THR A 429 3.60 -41.63 10.54
CA THR A 429 3.41 -42.64 11.60
C THR A 429 4.56 -42.74 12.61
N PHE A 430 4.23 -43.11 13.85
CA PHE A 430 5.20 -43.47 14.88
C PHE A 430 6.03 -44.72 14.55
N ASN A 431 5.51 -45.69 13.81
CA ASN A 431 6.22 -46.96 13.62
C ASN A 431 7.55 -46.76 12.88
N SER A 432 8.45 -47.72 13.04
CA SER A 432 9.60 -47.88 12.15
C SER A 432 9.22 -48.74 10.95
N VAL A 433 9.91 -48.55 9.84
CA VAL A 433 9.95 -49.50 8.72
C VAL A 433 11.39 -50.00 8.61
N ASN A 434 11.59 -51.31 8.71
CA ASN A 434 12.92 -51.95 8.70
C ASN A 434 13.93 -51.29 9.67
N GLY A 435 13.47 -50.91 10.86
CA GLY A 435 14.27 -50.29 11.91
C GLY A 435 14.42 -48.76 11.83
N VAL A 436 13.96 -48.12 10.76
CA VAL A 436 14.05 -46.66 10.58
C VAL A 436 12.70 -46.01 10.90
N LYS A 437 12.69 -45.02 11.80
CA LYS A 437 11.48 -44.24 12.15
C LYS A 437 11.00 -43.44 10.95
N VAL A 438 9.71 -43.54 10.63
CA VAL A 438 9.15 -42.91 9.42
C VAL A 438 9.25 -41.39 9.48
N HIS A 439 9.02 -40.76 10.65
CA HIS A 439 9.21 -39.31 10.85
C HIS A 439 10.58 -38.77 10.41
N GLY A 440 11.63 -39.61 10.41
CA GLY A 440 12.99 -39.21 10.00
C GLY A 440 13.45 -39.84 8.69
N SER A 441 12.53 -40.46 7.93
CA SER A 441 12.86 -41.23 6.72
C SER A 441 12.56 -40.43 5.46
N LYS A 442 13.58 -39.79 4.89
CA LYS A 442 13.47 -39.11 3.59
C LYS A 442 13.00 -40.08 2.49
N SER A 443 13.50 -41.31 2.52
CA SER A 443 13.11 -42.35 1.56
C SER A 443 11.62 -42.68 1.57
N LEU A 444 10.91 -42.43 2.68
CA LEU A 444 9.48 -42.66 2.76
C LEU A 444 8.69 -41.36 2.58
N LEU A 445 9.05 -40.29 3.31
CA LEU A 445 8.27 -39.05 3.32
C LEU A 445 8.54 -38.12 2.13
N THR A 446 9.67 -38.27 1.43
CA THR A 446 9.95 -37.53 0.20
C THR A 446 9.91 -38.48 -0.99
N ASP A 447 10.82 -39.46 -1.05
CA ASP A 447 11.02 -40.27 -2.25
C ASP A 447 9.79 -41.14 -2.58
N VAL A 448 9.12 -41.70 -1.57
CA VAL A 448 7.88 -42.48 -1.79
C VAL A 448 6.65 -41.57 -1.79
N LEU A 449 6.40 -40.82 -0.71
CA LEU A 449 5.17 -40.03 -0.57
C LEU A 449 5.03 -38.95 -1.64
N ARG A 450 6.07 -38.14 -1.87
CA ARG A 450 6.00 -37.01 -2.81
C ARG A 450 6.38 -37.43 -4.22
N GLU A 451 7.54 -38.07 -4.40
CA GLU A 451 8.05 -38.34 -5.75
C GLU A 451 7.33 -39.53 -6.41
N GLN A 452 7.14 -40.64 -5.68
CA GLN A 452 6.50 -41.83 -6.26
C GLN A 452 4.97 -41.75 -6.26
N LEU A 453 4.35 -41.26 -5.18
CA LEU A 453 2.89 -41.20 -5.04
C LEU A 453 2.29 -39.84 -5.42
N GLY A 454 3.11 -38.80 -5.62
CA GLY A 454 2.65 -37.50 -6.12
C GLY A 454 1.91 -36.64 -5.09
N PHE A 455 2.14 -36.83 -3.79
CA PHE A 455 1.48 -36.03 -2.76
C PHE A 455 2.04 -34.60 -2.67
N ASP A 456 1.18 -33.63 -2.95
CA ASP A 456 1.53 -32.20 -2.95
C ASP A 456 1.04 -31.42 -1.72
N GLY A 457 0.21 -32.02 -0.87
CA GLY A 457 -0.29 -31.38 0.35
C GLY A 457 0.73 -31.32 1.50
N MET A 458 0.22 -30.98 2.69
CA MET A 458 1.01 -30.82 3.91
C MET A 458 1.24 -32.16 4.62
N VAL A 459 2.49 -32.42 5.02
CA VAL A 459 2.86 -33.53 5.91
C VAL A 459 3.00 -33.02 7.34
N ILE A 460 2.15 -33.52 8.23
CA ILE A 460 2.24 -33.26 9.67
C ILE A 460 2.85 -34.47 10.42
N SER A 461 3.65 -34.21 11.45
CA SER A 461 4.06 -35.27 12.38
C SER A 461 2.92 -35.71 13.30
N ASP A 462 2.83 -36.99 13.66
CA ASP A 462 2.11 -37.39 14.88
C ASP A 462 2.65 -36.71 16.17
N TRP A 463 1.92 -36.81 17.28
CA TRP A 463 2.18 -36.20 18.58
C TRP A 463 3.59 -36.46 19.10
N ASN A 464 4.46 -35.44 19.11
CA ASN A 464 5.89 -35.56 19.46
C ASN A 464 6.63 -36.67 18.67
N GLY A 465 6.10 -37.10 17.52
CA GLY A 465 6.65 -38.23 16.76
C GLY A 465 8.09 -38.00 16.29
N VAL A 466 8.44 -36.74 15.99
CA VAL A 466 9.80 -36.34 15.64
C VAL A 466 10.82 -36.66 16.74
N GLY A 467 10.40 -36.67 18.01
CA GLY A 467 11.28 -36.99 19.14
C GLY A 467 11.71 -38.46 19.20
N GLN A 468 11.03 -39.35 18.46
CA GLN A 468 11.41 -40.76 18.39
C GLN A 468 12.48 -41.06 17.34
N VAL A 469 12.80 -40.09 16.48
CA VAL A 469 13.84 -40.21 15.46
C VAL A 469 15.21 -40.30 16.16
N LEU A 470 16.08 -41.20 15.69
CA LEU A 470 17.40 -41.40 16.27
C LEU A 470 18.22 -40.11 16.25
N GLY A 471 18.64 -39.63 17.43
CA GLY A 471 19.41 -38.40 17.56
C GLY A 471 18.57 -37.12 17.70
N CYS A 472 17.24 -37.24 17.64
CA CYS A 472 16.30 -36.15 17.89
C CYS A 472 15.78 -36.14 19.33
N SER A 473 15.07 -35.06 19.67
CA SER A 473 14.23 -34.92 20.86
C SER A 473 12.91 -34.25 20.49
N ASP A 474 11.94 -34.22 21.42
CA ASP A 474 10.69 -33.46 21.28
C ASP A 474 10.90 -31.97 20.96
N THR A 475 12.11 -31.45 21.21
CA THR A 475 12.48 -30.05 21.04
C THR A 475 13.48 -29.78 19.93
N SER A 476 13.98 -30.80 19.23
CA SER A 476 15.02 -30.61 18.21
C SER A 476 15.09 -31.80 17.27
N CYS A 477 14.76 -31.59 15.99
CA CYS A 477 14.86 -32.65 14.99
C CYS A 477 15.01 -32.15 13.54
N ALA A 478 16.20 -31.66 13.17
CA ALA A 478 16.53 -31.31 11.79
C ALA A 478 16.28 -32.46 10.80
N GLN A 479 16.52 -33.71 11.23
CA GLN A 479 16.32 -34.89 10.39
C GLN A 479 14.86 -35.04 9.93
N ALA A 480 13.88 -34.78 10.80
CA ALA A 480 12.47 -34.91 10.43
C ALA A 480 12.05 -33.85 9.40
N ILE A 481 12.51 -32.61 9.58
CA ILE A 481 12.25 -31.52 8.63
C ILE A 481 12.88 -31.83 7.26
N ASN A 482 14.14 -32.27 7.25
CA ASN A 482 14.85 -32.67 6.03
C ASN A 482 14.29 -33.96 5.40
N ALA A 483 13.55 -34.78 6.15
CA ALA A 483 12.88 -35.97 5.62
C ALA A 483 11.59 -35.64 4.86
N GLY A 484 10.98 -34.47 5.12
CA GLY A 484 9.78 -34.02 4.42
C GLY A 484 8.60 -33.65 5.33
N ILE A 485 8.78 -33.63 6.66
CA ILE A 485 7.77 -33.04 7.56
C ILE A 485 7.67 -31.55 7.28
N ASP A 486 6.44 -31.05 7.09
CA ASP A 486 6.14 -29.63 6.88
C ASP A 486 5.72 -28.97 8.20
N MET A 487 4.82 -29.61 8.95
CA MET A 487 4.33 -29.14 10.24
C MET A 487 4.65 -30.12 11.36
N VAL A 488 5.10 -29.61 12.50
CA VAL A 488 5.45 -30.40 13.68
C VAL A 488 4.38 -30.25 14.74
N MET A 489 3.72 -31.36 15.04
CA MET A 489 2.87 -31.52 16.21
C MET A 489 3.76 -31.62 17.45
N VAL A 490 4.00 -30.48 18.10
CA VAL A 490 4.81 -30.32 19.31
C VAL A 490 3.96 -29.70 20.42
N PRO A 491 3.14 -30.50 21.12
CA PRO A 491 2.04 -30.00 21.96
C PRO A 491 2.49 -29.08 23.09
N THR A 492 3.57 -29.42 23.78
CA THR A 492 3.95 -28.80 25.06
C THR A 492 5.23 -27.97 24.97
N GLN A 493 6.26 -28.46 24.28
CA GLN A 493 7.57 -27.82 24.22
C GLN A 493 7.78 -27.02 22.93
N TRP A 494 6.70 -26.47 22.37
CA TRP A 494 6.68 -25.81 21.07
C TRP A 494 7.64 -24.61 20.98
N ARG A 495 7.76 -23.80 22.04
CA ARG A 495 8.71 -22.67 22.10
C ARG A 495 10.16 -23.13 21.91
N ALA A 496 10.52 -24.23 22.56
CA ALA A 496 11.86 -24.79 22.48
C ALA A 496 12.12 -25.37 21.09
N PHE A 497 11.15 -26.11 20.52
CA PHE A 497 11.27 -26.64 19.16
C PHE A 497 11.42 -25.53 18.12
N ARG A 498 10.55 -24.51 18.15
CA ARG A 498 10.60 -23.34 17.28
C ARG A 498 11.99 -22.69 17.29
N ASN A 499 12.51 -22.37 18.48
CA ASN A 499 13.79 -21.67 18.60
C ASN A 499 14.97 -22.55 18.14
N ASN A 500 14.91 -23.86 18.41
CA ASN A 500 15.94 -24.79 17.93
C ASN A 500 15.88 -24.96 16.41
N LEU A 501 14.70 -24.95 15.80
CA LEU A 501 14.56 -25.02 14.34
C LEU A 501 15.12 -23.76 13.66
N ILE A 502 14.85 -22.56 14.19
CA ILE A 502 15.47 -21.32 13.71
C ILE A 502 17.01 -21.45 13.74
N ASN A 503 17.56 -21.87 14.88
CA ASN A 503 19.01 -22.07 15.02
C ASN A 503 19.54 -23.19 14.09
N GLN A 504 18.76 -24.23 13.81
CA GLN A 504 19.13 -25.27 12.85
C GLN A 504 19.21 -24.74 11.41
N VAL A 505 18.38 -23.76 11.06
CA VAL A 505 18.47 -23.08 9.76
C VAL A 505 19.70 -22.18 9.71
N GLU A 506 19.91 -21.35 10.74
CA GLU A 506 21.07 -20.45 10.84
C GLU A 506 22.41 -21.19 10.84
N THR A 507 22.44 -22.42 11.38
CA THR A 507 23.63 -23.29 11.40
C THR A 507 23.70 -24.27 10.23
N ASN A 508 22.84 -24.11 9.21
CA ASN A 508 22.79 -24.92 7.98
C ASN A 508 22.53 -26.42 8.20
N GLN A 509 21.86 -26.79 9.30
CA GLN A 509 21.37 -28.15 9.52
C GLN A 509 20.06 -28.42 8.75
N VAL A 510 19.28 -27.36 8.49
CA VAL A 510 18.11 -27.36 7.61
C VAL A 510 18.28 -26.18 6.66
N SER A 511 18.05 -26.36 5.36
CA SER A 511 18.13 -25.25 4.39
C SER A 511 16.88 -24.37 4.47
N GLU A 512 17.04 -23.05 4.28
CA GLU A 512 15.88 -22.14 4.18
C GLU A 512 14.92 -22.55 3.04
N ALA A 513 15.44 -23.03 1.91
CA ALA A 513 14.61 -23.56 0.82
C ALA A 513 13.69 -24.72 1.25
N ARG A 514 14.09 -25.50 2.27
CA ARG A 514 13.25 -26.58 2.83
C ARG A 514 12.14 -26.02 3.73
N ILE A 515 12.44 -24.93 4.42
CA ILE A 515 11.44 -24.17 5.19
C ILE A 515 10.44 -23.53 4.23
N ASP A 516 10.90 -22.89 3.15
CA ASP A 516 10.05 -22.29 2.13
C ASP A 516 9.12 -23.32 1.50
N GLU A 517 9.64 -24.51 1.17
CA GLU A 517 8.83 -25.60 0.64
C GLU A 517 7.76 -26.05 1.65
N ALA A 518 8.12 -26.22 2.93
CA ALA A 518 7.18 -26.60 3.98
C ALA A 518 6.06 -25.56 4.15
N VAL A 519 6.42 -24.28 4.23
CA VAL A 519 5.48 -23.19 4.46
C VAL A 519 4.65 -22.85 3.22
N THR A 520 5.11 -23.21 2.01
CA THR A 520 4.27 -23.11 0.80
C THR A 520 3.14 -24.15 0.79
N ARG A 521 3.34 -25.30 1.45
CA ARG A 521 2.34 -26.38 1.56
C ARG A 521 1.36 -26.18 2.72
N ILE A 522 1.79 -25.46 3.76
CA ILE A 522 0.96 -24.98 4.86
C ILE A 522 0.15 -23.79 4.36
#